data_AF-A0A3C0HJA4-F1
#
_entry.id   AF-A0A3C0HJA4-F1
#
_cell.length_a   1.000
_cell.length_b   1.000
_cell.length_c   1.000
_cell.angle_alpha   90.00
_cell.angle_beta   90.00
_cell.angle_gamma   90.00
#
_symmetry.space_group_name_H-M   'P 1'
#
loop_
_entity.id
_entity.type
_entity.pdbx_description
1 polymer ?
#
loop_
_entity_poly.entity_id
_entity_poly.type
_entity_poly.pdbx_seq_one_letter_code
_entity_poly.pdbx_strand_id
1 'polypeptide(L)'
;MRLALRPALAVFAGLALVMAATRVHHFGMLPDASWAVFFAAGAWLAGHQRWAFPALMALAVLIDWYVITAAGLSFWAHYCVSPGYWFLLPAHAAMLAAGRWTTARGGAPRWALLARFVPALALGIVACHLLAQGGFYWFSSSVAEPTLAGWWKNFSDWLPAYAQVAAGYATLFALIHVGAQTLVAGRPALRTA
;
A
#
# COMPACT_ATOMS: atom_id res chain seq x y z
N MET A 1 15.68 7.19 -3.89
CA MET A 1 16.13 8.20 -2.91
C MET A 1 16.64 7.47 -1.68
N ARG A 2 17.83 7.77 -1.14
CA ARG A 2 18.27 7.23 0.15
C ARG A 2 18.11 8.34 1.18
N LEU A 3 17.01 8.29 1.92
CA LEU A 3 16.81 9.16 3.08
C LEU A 3 17.84 8.82 4.16
N ALA A 4 18.21 9.80 4.98
CA ALA A 4 18.83 9.50 6.26
C ALA A 4 17.85 8.73 7.17
N LEU A 5 18.35 8.03 8.18
CA LEU A 5 17.50 7.17 9.03
C LEU A 5 16.37 7.95 9.71
N ARG A 6 16.65 9.13 10.29
CA ARG A 6 15.64 9.96 10.99
C ARG A 6 14.44 10.32 10.10
N PRO A 7 14.60 10.93 8.92
CA PRO A 7 13.45 11.21 8.04
C PRO A 7 12.80 9.93 7.50
N ALA A 8 13.55 8.84 7.31
CA ALA A 8 12.96 7.55 6.94
C ALA A 8 12.03 7.00 8.04
N LEU A 9 12.41 7.12 9.31
CA LEU A 9 11.56 6.73 10.44
C LEU A 9 10.32 7.62 10.54
N ALA A 10 10.43 8.93 10.28
CA ALA A 10 9.27 9.83 10.27
C ALA A 10 8.28 9.48 9.14
N VAL A 11 8.78 9.21 7.94
CA VAL A 11 7.95 8.75 6.81
C VAL A 11 7.30 7.40 7.14
N PHE A 12 8.07 6.45 7.67
CA PHE A 12 7.54 5.16 8.10
C PHE A 12 6.44 5.32 9.14
N ALA A 13 6.65 6.14 10.18
CA ALA A 13 5.67 6.38 11.22
C ALA A 13 4.38 6.99 10.66
N GLY A 14 4.49 7.98 9.75
CA GLY A 14 3.32 8.54 9.08
C GLY A 14 2.54 7.50 8.26
N LEU A 15 3.25 6.67 7.48
CA LEU A 15 2.65 5.59 6.71
C LEU A 15 1.99 4.53 7.61
N ALA A 16 2.64 4.15 8.70
CA ALA A 16 2.13 3.20 9.69
C ALA A 16 0.85 3.73 10.37
N LEU A 17 0.82 5.02 10.73
CA LEU A 17 -0.36 5.67 11.30
C LEU A 17 -1.53 5.68 10.32
N VAL A 18 -1.29 6.00 9.03
CA VAL A 18 -2.35 5.96 8.01
C VAL A 18 -2.89 4.55 7.83
N MET A 19 -2.01 3.53 7.79
CA MET A 19 -2.44 2.13 7.74
C MET A 19 -3.28 1.75 8.96
N ALA A 20 -2.81 2.05 10.17
CA ALA A 20 -3.54 1.76 11.40
C ALA A 20 -4.91 2.45 11.44
N ALA A 21 -5.01 3.70 10.99
CA ALA A 21 -6.25 4.46 11.00
C ALA A 21 -7.29 3.98 9.97
N THR A 22 -6.86 3.36 8.86
CA THR A 22 -7.75 3.01 7.73
C THR A 22 -8.01 1.51 7.60
N ARG A 23 -7.13 0.67 8.12
CA ARG A 23 -7.26 -0.79 8.10
C ARG A 23 -8.10 -1.33 9.29
N VAL A 24 -8.34 -0.50 10.30
CA VAL A 24 -9.25 -0.85 11.41
C VAL A 24 -10.70 -0.69 10.96
N HIS A 25 -11.34 -1.79 10.57
CA HIS A 25 -12.73 -1.79 10.09
C HIS A 25 -13.78 -1.48 11.17
N HIS A 26 -13.42 -1.53 12.45
CA HIS A 26 -14.34 -1.37 13.59
C HIS A 26 -14.88 0.06 13.78
N PHE A 27 -14.27 1.07 13.13
CA PHE A 27 -14.65 2.49 13.18
C PHE A 27 -14.73 3.16 11.78
N GLY A 28 -14.58 2.41 10.69
CA GLY A 28 -14.11 2.95 9.42
C GLY A 28 -15.18 3.56 8.50
N MET A 29 -15.33 4.88 8.54
CA MET A 29 -15.94 5.66 7.43
C MET A 29 -15.00 5.76 6.22
N LEU A 30 -13.72 5.40 6.39
CA LEU A 30 -12.66 5.51 5.39
C LEU A 30 -12.22 4.14 4.89
N PRO A 31 -11.99 3.98 3.58
CA PRO A 31 -11.48 2.74 3.02
C PRO A 31 -9.99 2.52 3.35
N ASP A 32 -9.57 1.26 3.36
CA ASP A 32 -8.20 0.82 3.70
C ASP A 32 -7.15 1.39 2.71
N ALA A 33 -6.16 2.11 3.24
CA ALA A 33 -5.08 2.73 2.47
C ALA A 33 -3.88 1.80 2.21
N SER A 34 -3.90 0.55 2.67
CA SER A 34 -2.72 -0.34 2.73
C SER A 34 -1.97 -0.44 1.40
N TRP A 35 -2.65 -0.59 0.26
CA TRP A 35 -1.98 -0.70 -1.04
C TRP A 35 -1.19 0.57 -1.38
N ALA A 36 -1.79 1.75 -1.16
CA ALA A 36 -1.14 3.04 -1.35
C ALA A 36 0.03 3.23 -0.37
N VAL A 37 -0.10 2.74 0.87
CA VAL A 37 0.97 2.77 1.87
C VAL A 37 2.19 1.96 1.41
N PHE A 38 1.99 0.72 0.93
CA PHE A 38 3.10 -0.09 0.42
C PHE A 38 3.73 0.51 -0.84
N PHE A 39 2.93 1.11 -1.72
CA PHE A 39 3.43 1.85 -2.88
C PHE A 39 4.31 3.05 -2.46
N ALA A 40 3.82 3.88 -1.53
CA ALA A 40 4.56 5.04 -1.02
C ALA A 40 5.83 4.61 -0.26
N ALA A 41 5.77 3.54 0.54
CA ALA A 41 6.93 2.95 1.17
C ALA A 41 7.96 2.52 0.12
N GLY A 42 7.54 1.93 -0.99
CA GLY A 42 8.39 1.62 -2.12
C GLY A 42 9.11 2.84 -2.69
N ALA A 43 8.39 3.94 -2.91
CA ALA A 43 8.94 5.17 -3.45
C ALA A 43 9.90 5.89 -2.48
N TRP A 44 9.50 6.06 -1.22
CA TRP A 44 10.20 6.92 -0.26
C TRP A 44 11.21 6.18 0.62
N LEU A 45 10.96 4.91 0.94
CA LEU A 45 11.81 4.09 1.82
C LEU A 45 12.68 3.09 1.04
N ALA A 46 12.94 3.34 -0.25
CA ALA A 46 13.71 2.43 -1.14
C ALA A 46 15.06 1.96 -0.55
N GLY A 47 15.74 2.80 0.24
CA GLY A 47 17.00 2.44 0.92
C GLY A 47 16.86 1.60 2.20
N HIS A 48 15.63 1.43 2.71
CA HIS A 48 15.32 0.88 4.03
C HIS A 48 14.38 -0.34 3.97
N GLN A 49 14.19 -0.92 2.78
CA GLN A 49 13.21 -1.99 2.55
C GLN A 49 13.46 -3.27 3.35
N ARG A 50 14.72 -3.50 3.78
CA ARG A 50 15.08 -4.66 4.62
C ARG A 50 14.34 -4.70 5.95
N TRP A 51 13.95 -3.54 6.48
CA TRP A 51 13.18 -3.45 7.73
C TRP A 51 11.80 -2.84 7.52
N ALA A 52 11.64 -1.87 6.61
CA ALA A 52 10.37 -1.16 6.42
C ALA A 52 9.26 -2.08 5.91
N PHE A 53 9.56 -2.95 4.94
CA PHE A 53 8.59 -3.90 4.41
C PHE A 53 8.11 -4.91 5.46
N PRO A 54 9.00 -5.69 6.14
CA PRO A 54 8.54 -6.64 7.14
C PRO A 54 7.84 -5.96 8.33
N ALA A 55 8.24 -4.74 8.70
CA ALA A 55 7.58 -4.00 9.78
C ALA A 55 6.15 -3.55 9.39
N LEU A 56 5.94 -3.03 8.17
CA LEU A 56 4.59 -2.72 7.67
C LEU A 56 3.73 -3.99 7.51
N MET A 57 4.33 -5.10 7.09
CA MET A 57 3.62 -6.38 6.99
C MET A 57 3.18 -6.88 8.36
N ALA A 58 4.09 -6.86 9.34
CA ALA A 58 3.78 -7.21 10.71
C ALA A 58 2.67 -6.32 11.28
N LEU A 59 2.73 -5.01 11.01
CA LEU A 59 1.66 -4.08 11.39
C LEU A 59 0.31 -4.46 10.76
N ALA A 60 0.27 -4.77 9.46
CA ALA A 60 -0.95 -5.19 8.79
C ALA A 60 -1.57 -6.44 9.44
N VAL A 61 -0.75 -7.46 9.73
CA VAL A 61 -1.20 -8.69 10.41
C VAL A 61 -1.67 -8.41 11.84
N LEU A 62 -0.95 -7.56 12.58
CA LEU A 62 -1.34 -7.17 13.94
C LEU A 62 -2.68 -6.41 13.97
N ILE A 63 -2.91 -5.52 12.99
CA ILE A 63 -4.20 -4.83 12.86
C ILE A 63 -5.31 -5.84 12.56
N ASP A 64 -5.09 -6.74 11.59
CA ASP A 64 -6.09 -7.75 11.22
C ASP A 64 -6.43 -8.65 12.43
N TRP A 65 -5.40 -9.10 13.16
CA TRP A 65 -5.57 -9.86 14.40
C TRP A 65 -6.38 -9.09 15.45
N TYR A 66 -6.02 -7.83 15.70
CA TYR A 66 -6.71 -6.99 16.66
C TYR A 66 -8.18 -6.76 16.29
N VAL A 67 -8.46 -6.40 15.03
CA VAL A 67 -9.82 -6.12 14.56
C VAL A 67 -10.70 -7.36 14.67
N ILE A 68 -10.19 -8.52 14.26
CA ILE A 68 -10.95 -9.79 14.29
C ILE A 68 -11.19 -10.23 15.74
N THR A 69 -10.17 -10.18 16.59
CA THR A 69 -10.30 -10.60 18.00
C THR A 69 -11.16 -9.64 18.82
N ALA A 70 -11.08 -8.33 18.56
CA ALA A 70 -11.94 -7.33 19.19
C ALA A 70 -13.43 -7.51 18.83
N ALA A 71 -13.72 -8.08 17.65
CA ALA A 71 -15.06 -8.46 17.25
C ALA A 71 -15.56 -9.78 17.88
N GLY A 72 -14.79 -10.37 18.81
CA GLY A 72 -15.13 -11.63 19.47
C GLY A 72 -14.92 -12.89 18.62
N LEU A 73 -14.24 -12.75 17.47
CA LEU A 73 -13.98 -13.85 16.55
C LEU A 73 -12.56 -14.38 16.73
N SER A 74 -12.38 -15.67 16.45
CA SER A 74 -11.07 -16.30 16.38
C SER A 74 -10.35 -15.86 15.09
N PHE A 75 -9.12 -15.35 15.22
CA PHE A 75 -8.31 -14.93 14.06
C PHE A 75 -8.18 -16.03 13.01
N TRP A 76 -7.81 -17.23 13.44
CA TRP A 76 -7.57 -18.38 12.56
C TRP A 76 -8.86 -19.01 12.02
N ALA A 77 -10.03 -18.67 12.57
CA ALA A 77 -11.32 -19.14 12.10
C ALA A 77 -12.08 -18.09 11.27
N HIS A 78 -11.55 -16.87 11.13
CA HIS A 78 -12.19 -15.82 10.36
C HIS A 78 -12.07 -16.12 8.86
N TYR A 79 -13.13 -15.87 8.09
CA TYR A 79 -13.18 -16.23 6.66
C TYR A 79 -12.08 -15.53 5.83
N CYS A 80 -11.61 -14.35 6.25
CA CYS A 80 -10.48 -13.66 5.62
C CYS A 80 -9.12 -14.33 5.85
N VAL A 81 -9.01 -15.19 6.87
CA VAL A 81 -7.77 -15.84 7.28
C VAL A 81 -7.81 -17.29 6.82
N SER A 82 -7.43 -17.50 5.57
CA SER A 82 -7.31 -18.80 4.91
C SER A 82 -5.88 -19.03 4.44
N PRO A 83 -5.52 -20.20 3.85
CA PRO A 83 -4.23 -20.36 3.19
C PRO A 83 -3.93 -19.25 2.15
N GLY A 84 -4.98 -18.69 1.53
CA GLY A 84 -4.88 -17.53 0.65
C GLY A 84 -4.34 -16.26 1.31
N TYR A 85 -4.45 -16.10 2.63
CA TYR A 85 -3.95 -14.94 3.38
C TYR A 85 -2.43 -14.73 3.19
N TRP A 86 -1.67 -15.81 2.97
CA TRP A 86 -0.23 -15.73 2.67
C TRP A 86 0.08 -14.97 1.37
N PHE A 87 -0.86 -14.91 0.42
CA PHE A 87 -0.70 -14.15 -0.82
C PHE A 87 -0.71 -12.63 -0.60
N LEU A 88 -1.09 -12.15 0.58
CA LEU A 88 -0.90 -10.74 0.94
C LEU A 88 0.58 -10.34 0.92
N LEU A 89 1.50 -11.24 1.23
CA LEU A 89 2.93 -10.95 1.20
C LEU A 89 3.39 -10.58 -0.23
N PRO A 90 3.24 -11.43 -1.26
CA PRO A 90 3.61 -11.06 -2.63
C PRO A 90 2.73 -9.93 -3.19
N ALA A 91 1.45 -9.82 -2.80
CA ALA A 91 0.58 -8.73 -3.26
C ALA A 91 1.11 -7.35 -2.83
N HIS A 92 1.40 -7.17 -1.56
CA HIS A 92 1.97 -5.92 -1.04
C HIS A 92 3.41 -5.70 -1.52
N ALA A 93 4.18 -6.77 -1.72
CA ALA A 93 5.50 -6.67 -2.35
C ALA A 93 5.40 -6.14 -3.80
N ALA A 94 4.35 -6.48 -4.55
CA ALA A 94 4.10 -5.94 -5.89
C ALA A 94 3.82 -4.44 -5.86
N MET A 95 2.96 -3.96 -4.95
CA MET A 95 2.75 -2.51 -4.74
C MET A 95 4.05 -1.79 -4.38
N LEU A 96 4.85 -2.40 -3.50
CA LEU A 96 6.13 -1.85 -3.08
C LEU A 96 7.13 -1.78 -4.24
N ALA A 97 7.22 -2.84 -5.06
CA ALA A 97 8.07 -2.87 -6.25
C ALA A 97 7.65 -1.81 -7.27
N ALA A 98 6.35 -1.64 -7.50
CA ALA A 98 5.80 -0.60 -8.35
C ALA A 98 6.19 0.80 -7.85
N GLY A 99 6.02 1.06 -6.55
CA GLY A 99 6.45 2.32 -5.92
C GLY A 99 7.95 2.57 -6.06
N ARG A 100 8.78 1.55 -5.84
CA ARG A 100 10.24 1.65 -6.04
C ARG A 100 10.60 2.01 -7.48
N TRP A 101 9.91 1.40 -8.45
CA TRP A 101 10.17 1.62 -9.87
C TRP A 101 9.95 3.09 -10.28
N THR A 102 8.99 3.79 -9.67
CA THR A 102 8.78 5.24 -9.93
C THR A 102 10.02 6.09 -9.63
N THR A 103 10.83 5.70 -8.63
CA THR A 103 12.00 6.46 -8.15
C THR A 103 13.34 5.82 -8.51
N ALA A 104 13.34 4.71 -9.27
CA ALA A 104 14.53 3.90 -9.56
C ALA A 104 15.59 4.61 -10.40
N ARG A 105 15.22 5.64 -11.17
CA ARG A 105 16.16 6.48 -11.93
C ARG A 105 16.26 7.85 -11.26
N GLY A 106 17.24 8.03 -10.38
CA GLY A 106 17.56 9.32 -9.78
C GLY A 106 17.90 10.36 -10.85
N GLY A 107 17.54 11.63 -10.62
CA GLY A 107 17.84 12.73 -11.55
C GLY A 107 16.86 12.92 -12.71
N ALA A 108 15.77 12.13 -12.79
CA ALA A 108 14.74 12.37 -13.79
C ALA A 108 14.00 13.70 -13.53
N PRO A 109 13.69 14.49 -14.56
CA PRO A 109 12.89 15.70 -14.41
C PRO A 109 11.48 15.36 -13.87
N ARG A 110 10.85 16.30 -13.16
CA ARG A 110 9.59 16.08 -12.43
C ARG A 110 8.47 15.47 -13.29
N TRP A 111 8.38 15.86 -14.57
CA TRP A 111 7.40 15.30 -15.51
C TRP A 111 7.62 13.81 -15.80
N ALA A 112 8.86 13.33 -15.80
CA ALA A 112 9.19 11.93 -16.03
C ALA A 112 8.88 11.04 -14.81
N LEU A 113 8.81 11.64 -13.61
CA LEU A 113 8.31 10.95 -12.41
C LEU A 113 6.79 10.81 -12.47
N LEU A 114 6.08 11.85 -12.90
CA LEU A 114 4.63 11.81 -13.13
C LEU A 114 4.24 10.79 -14.22
N ALA A 115 4.97 10.79 -15.34
CA ALA A 115 4.75 9.85 -16.44
C ALA A 115 4.94 8.37 -16.03
N ARG A 116 5.74 8.10 -14.99
CA ARG A 116 5.93 6.74 -14.44
C ARG A 116 4.94 6.40 -13.34
N PHE A 117 4.47 7.39 -12.59
CA PHE A 117 3.58 7.18 -11.45
C PHE A 117 2.32 6.41 -11.84
N VAL A 118 1.60 6.89 -12.85
CA VAL A 118 0.34 6.28 -13.30
C VAL A 118 0.52 4.82 -13.76
N PRO A 119 1.42 4.50 -14.71
CA PRO A 119 1.58 3.11 -15.14
C PRO A 119 2.15 2.21 -14.03
N ALA A 120 3.06 2.72 -13.18
CA ALA A 120 3.56 1.96 -12.05
C ALA A 120 2.43 1.57 -11.11
N LEU A 121 1.61 2.55 -10.73
CA LEU A 121 0.52 2.36 -9.80
C LEU A 121 -0.54 1.42 -10.39
N ALA A 122 -0.91 1.59 -11.66
CA ALA A 122 -1.87 0.71 -12.33
C ALA A 122 -1.37 -0.75 -12.37
N LEU A 123 -0.12 -0.98 -12.78
CA LEU A 123 0.47 -2.32 -12.80
C LEU A 123 0.58 -2.92 -11.39
N GLY A 124 0.96 -2.10 -10.40
CA GLY A 124 1.00 -2.50 -9.00
C GLY A 124 -0.38 -2.94 -8.50
N ILE A 125 -1.43 -2.14 -8.75
CA ILE A 125 -2.81 -2.42 -8.36
C ILE A 125 -3.29 -3.73 -8.98
N VAL A 126 -3.09 -3.91 -10.30
CA VAL A 126 -3.52 -5.12 -11.00
C VAL A 126 -2.79 -6.36 -10.45
N ALA A 127 -1.47 -6.28 -10.26
CA ALA A 127 -0.69 -7.39 -9.72
C ALA A 127 -1.07 -7.69 -8.26
N CYS A 128 -1.27 -6.66 -7.44
CA CYS A 128 -1.69 -6.79 -6.05
C CYS A 128 -3.07 -7.43 -5.95
N HIS A 129 -4.04 -6.97 -6.74
CA HIS A 129 -5.38 -7.57 -6.80
C HIS A 129 -5.32 -9.02 -7.27
N LEU A 130 -4.53 -9.30 -8.32
CA LEU A 130 -4.37 -10.65 -8.87
C LEU A 130 -3.86 -11.63 -7.81
N LEU A 131 -2.85 -11.21 -7.03
CA LEU A 131 -2.26 -12.04 -5.99
C LEU A 131 -3.17 -12.17 -4.78
N ALA A 132 -3.70 -11.07 -4.24
CA ALA A 132 -4.51 -11.08 -3.03
C ALA A 132 -5.89 -11.72 -3.27
N GLN A 133 -6.62 -11.27 -4.28
CA GLN A 133 -7.93 -11.81 -4.61
C GLN A 133 -7.79 -13.22 -5.18
N GLY A 134 -6.79 -13.49 -6.03
CA GLY A 134 -6.56 -14.84 -6.55
C GLY A 134 -6.21 -15.82 -5.44
N GLY A 135 -5.30 -15.42 -4.53
CA GLY A 135 -4.97 -16.19 -3.34
C GLY A 135 -6.21 -16.53 -2.52
N PHE A 136 -7.08 -15.56 -2.26
CA PHE A 136 -8.33 -15.79 -1.56
C PHE A 136 -9.28 -16.71 -2.33
N TYR A 137 -9.53 -16.43 -3.61
CA TYR A 137 -10.52 -17.14 -4.42
C TYR A 137 -10.17 -18.62 -4.61
N TRP A 138 -8.89 -18.94 -4.83
CA TRP A 138 -8.45 -20.31 -5.13
C TRP A 138 -8.10 -21.13 -3.88
N PHE A 139 -7.71 -20.49 -2.78
CA PHE A 139 -7.21 -21.19 -1.60
C PHE A 139 -8.04 -20.98 -0.33
N SER A 140 -9.14 -20.23 -0.39
CA SER A 140 -10.08 -20.09 0.71
C SER A 140 -11.21 -21.10 0.61
N SER A 141 -11.67 -21.63 1.75
CA SER A 141 -12.90 -22.42 1.84
C SER A 141 -14.17 -21.59 1.62
N SER A 142 -14.06 -20.26 1.54
CA SER A 142 -15.19 -19.35 1.25
C SER A 142 -15.71 -19.47 -0.18
N VAL A 143 -14.94 -20.07 -1.10
CA VAL A 143 -15.36 -20.33 -2.48
C VAL A 143 -15.44 -21.85 -2.66
N ALA A 144 -16.65 -22.40 -2.61
CA ALA A 144 -16.86 -23.85 -2.63
C ALA A 144 -16.42 -24.51 -3.95
N GLU A 145 -16.70 -23.87 -5.09
CA GLU A 145 -16.40 -24.41 -6.42
C GLU A 145 -15.69 -23.34 -7.29
N PRO A 146 -14.38 -23.14 -7.11
CA PRO A 146 -13.65 -22.11 -7.82
C PRO A 146 -13.51 -22.47 -9.30
N THR A 147 -14.09 -21.64 -10.16
CA THR A 147 -13.91 -21.70 -11.63
C THR A 147 -13.13 -20.50 -12.13
N LEU A 148 -12.46 -20.65 -13.29
CA LEU A 148 -11.72 -19.54 -13.92
C LEU A 148 -12.65 -18.39 -14.33
N ALA A 149 -13.84 -18.71 -14.86
CA ALA A 149 -14.84 -17.71 -15.25
C ALA A 149 -15.39 -16.95 -14.04
N GLY A 150 -15.71 -17.64 -12.95
CA GLY A 150 -16.14 -17.02 -11.70
C GLY A 150 -15.05 -16.16 -11.08
N TRP A 151 -13.79 -16.62 -11.13
CA TRP A 151 -12.63 -15.87 -10.65
C TRP A 151 -12.48 -14.57 -11.42
N TRP A 152 -12.50 -14.65 -12.75
CA TRP A 152 -12.36 -13.49 -13.63
C TRP A 152 -13.47 -12.47 -13.40
N LYS A 153 -14.72 -12.94 -13.29
CA LYS A 153 -15.85 -12.07 -12.95
C LYS A 153 -15.66 -11.38 -11.60
N ASN A 154 -15.33 -12.14 -10.55
CA ASN A 154 -15.09 -11.57 -9.23
C ASN A 154 -13.91 -10.57 -9.25
N PHE A 155 -12.85 -10.90 -10.00
CA PHE A 155 -11.68 -10.04 -10.15
C PHE A 155 -12.08 -8.70 -10.78
N SER A 156 -12.81 -8.74 -11.89
CA SER A 156 -13.25 -7.54 -12.61
C SER A 156 -14.30 -6.72 -11.86
N ASP A 157 -15.17 -7.36 -11.10
CA ASP A 157 -16.22 -6.67 -10.32
C ASP A 157 -15.57 -5.83 -9.19
N TRP A 158 -14.53 -6.36 -8.54
CA TRP A 158 -13.89 -5.69 -7.41
C TRP A 158 -12.74 -4.76 -7.80
N LEU A 159 -12.02 -5.04 -8.89
CA LEU A 159 -10.82 -4.27 -9.27
C LEU A 159 -11.07 -2.75 -9.32
N PRO A 160 -12.17 -2.21 -9.89
CA PRO A 160 -12.39 -0.76 -9.97
C PRO A 160 -12.44 -0.08 -8.60
N ALA A 161 -13.15 -0.66 -7.64
CA ALA A 161 -13.28 -0.09 -6.30
C ALA A 161 -11.94 -0.06 -5.57
N TYR A 162 -11.18 -1.16 -5.61
CA TYR A 162 -9.84 -1.24 -5.02
C TYR A 162 -8.86 -0.29 -5.73
N ALA A 163 -8.94 -0.20 -7.06
CA ALA A 163 -8.12 0.72 -7.84
C ALA A 163 -8.40 2.17 -7.49
N GLN A 164 -9.67 2.55 -7.33
CA GLN A 164 -10.08 3.90 -6.95
C GLN A 164 -9.52 4.30 -5.58
N VAL A 165 -9.63 3.42 -4.58
CA VAL A 165 -9.11 3.67 -3.23
C VAL A 165 -7.59 3.83 -3.25
N ALA A 166 -6.89 2.88 -3.88
CA ALA A 166 -5.43 2.90 -3.96
C ALA A 166 -4.93 4.14 -4.73
N ALA A 167 -5.57 4.48 -5.85
CA ALA A 167 -5.25 5.67 -6.64
C ALA A 167 -5.51 6.97 -5.87
N GLY A 168 -6.63 7.05 -5.14
CA GLY A 168 -6.99 8.21 -4.33
C GLY A 168 -5.93 8.51 -3.26
N TYR A 169 -5.59 7.53 -2.43
CA TYR A 169 -4.57 7.71 -1.40
C TYR A 169 -3.18 7.95 -1.97
N ALA A 170 -2.78 7.21 -3.02
CA ALA A 170 -1.46 7.41 -3.63
C ALA A 170 -1.33 8.82 -4.24
N THR A 171 -2.40 9.34 -4.85
CA THR A 171 -2.47 10.71 -5.37
C THR A 171 -2.40 11.72 -4.23
N LEU A 172 -3.15 11.51 -3.14
CA LEU A 172 -3.08 12.37 -1.95
C LEU A 172 -1.66 12.43 -1.36
N PHE A 173 -1.00 11.29 -1.23
CA PHE A 173 0.39 11.21 -0.78
C PHE A 173 1.34 11.98 -1.70
N ALA A 174 1.16 11.87 -3.02
CA ALA A 174 1.94 12.63 -3.99
C ALA A 174 1.70 14.15 -3.87
N LEU A 175 0.44 14.58 -3.70
CA LEU A 175 0.09 16.00 -3.53
C LEU A 175 0.70 16.59 -2.25
N ILE A 176 0.59 15.87 -1.12
CA ILE A 176 1.22 16.27 0.15
C ILE A 176 2.74 16.41 -0.03
N HIS A 177 3.37 15.47 -0.73
CA HIS A 177 4.80 15.51 -0.99
C HIS A 177 5.20 16.73 -1.83
N VAL A 178 4.47 17.01 -2.91
CA VAL A 178 4.72 18.19 -3.76
C VAL A 178 4.50 19.48 -2.97
N GLY A 179 3.42 19.58 -2.18
CA GLY A 179 3.14 20.73 -1.34
C GLY A 179 4.22 20.96 -0.26
N ALA A 180 4.74 19.91 0.35
CA ALA A 180 5.86 20.03 1.29
C ALA A 180 7.14 20.53 0.58
N GLN A 181 7.42 20.07 -0.64
CA GLN A 181 8.57 20.56 -1.41
C GLN A 181 8.45 22.02 -1.81
N THR A 182 7.26 22.49 -2.20
CA THR A 182 7.06 23.90 -2.58
C THR A 182 7.20 24.83 -1.38
N LEU A 183 6.68 24.45 -0.20
CA LEU A 183 6.84 25.23 1.03
C LEU A 183 8.30 25.32 1.49
N VAL A 184 9.09 24.25 1.35
CA VAL A 184 10.52 24.27 1.69
C VAL A 184 11.31 25.11 0.68
N ALA A 185 11.01 25.01 -0.62
CA ALA A 185 11.68 25.79 -1.65
C ALA A 185 11.33 27.30 -1.61
N GLY A 186 10.14 27.64 -1.09
CA GLY A 186 9.68 29.02 -0.94
C GLY A 186 10.18 29.73 0.33
N ARG A 187 10.91 29.05 1.23
CA ARG A 187 11.52 29.72 2.40
C ARG A 187 12.68 30.61 1.92
N PRO A 188 12.62 31.94 2.09
CA PRO A 188 13.75 32.79 1.77
C PRO A 188 14.94 32.35 2.62
N ALA A 189 16.10 32.13 1.98
CA ALA A 189 17.33 31.92 2.70
C ALA A 189 17.54 33.13 3.61
N LEU A 190 17.43 32.95 4.92
CA LEU A 190 17.88 33.94 5.88
C LEU A 190 19.37 34.12 5.63
N ARG A 191 19.71 35.11 4.80
CA ARG A 191 21.07 35.60 4.64
C ARG A 191 21.45 36.18 6.00
N THR A 192 22.15 35.39 6.80
CA THR A 192 22.92 35.89 7.94
C THR A 192 23.94 36.87 7.37
N ALA A 193 23.72 38.15 7.64
CA ALA A 193 24.68 39.22 7.42
C ALA A 193 25.84 39.12 8.41
#